data_AF-I4VN29-F1
#
_entry.id   AF-I4VN29-F1
#
_cell.length_a   1.000
_cell.length_b   1.000
_cell.length_c   1.000
_cell.angle_alpha   90.00
_cell.angle_beta   90.00
_cell.angle_gamma   90.00
#
_symmetry.space_group_name_H-M   'P 1'
#
loop_
_entity.id
_entity.type
_entity.pdbx_description
1 polymer ?
#
loop_
_entity_poly.entity_id
_entity_poly.type
_entity_poly.pdbx_seq_one_letter_code
_entity_poly.pdbx_strand_id
1 'polypeptide(L)' 'SRAMMVLLDNRHYEEEVSMSTITIGVDLAKSVFSVCEVEASGRVVRRLDLKRDAFATWLAQCPAGTVVAM' A
#
# COMPACT_ATOMS: atom_id res chain seq x y z
N SER A 1 -43.54 -13.76 4.66
CA SER A 1 -42.93 -14.04 3.34
C SER A 1 -41.42 -14.03 3.44
N ARG A 2 -40.77 -15.19 3.37
CA ARG A 2 -39.33 -15.42 3.57
C ARG A 2 -38.54 -15.61 2.25
N ALA A 3 -39.02 -15.01 1.16
CA ALA A 3 -38.48 -15.24 -0.19
C ALA A 3 -37.63 -14.07 -0.74
N MET A 4 -37.30 -13.06 0.07
CA MET A 4 -36.50 -11.90 -0.36
C MET A 4 -35.12 -11.83 0.32
N MET A 5 -34.61 -12.96 0.80
CA MET A 5 -33.32 -13.05 1.51
C MET A 5 -32.30 -13.91 0.77
N VAL A 6 -32.45 -14.03 -0.56
CA VAL A 6 -31.45 -14.62 -1.46
C VAL A 6 -31.62 -13.91 -2.80
N LEU A 7 -30.53 -13.36 -3.38
CA LEU A 7 -30.43 -12.64 -4.68
C LEU A 7 -30.30 -11.09 -4.63
N LEU A 8 -29.56 -10.56 -3.66
CA LEU A 8 -28.66 -9.42 -3.91
C LEU A 8 -27.32 -9.80 -3.27
N ASP A 9 -26.68 -10.83 -3.81
CA ASP A 9 -25.68 -10.66 -4.87
C ASP A 9 -24.46 -9.89 -4.33
N ASN A 10 -23.60 -10.65 -3.66
CA ASN A 10 -22.19 -10.77 -4.03
C ASN A 10 -21.45 -9.51 -4.45
N ARG A 11 -21.68 -8.37 -3.78
CA ARG A 11 -20.73 -7.25 -3.82
C ARG A 11 -19.54 -7.56 -2.90
N HIS A 12 -18.84 -8.66 -3.23
CA HIS A 12 -17.41 -8.55 -3.48
C HIS A 12 -17.28 -7.45 -4.55
N TYR A 13 -17.32 -6.19 -4.13
CA TYR A 13 -16.42 -5.27 -4.78
C TYR A 13 -15.08 -5.89 -4.46
N GLU A 14 -14.54 -6.57 -5.46
CA GLU A 14 -13.14 -6.42 -5.77
C GLU A 14 -12.88 -4.93 -5.58
N GLU A 15 -12.45 -4.57 -4.35
CA GLU A 15 -11.57 -3.45 -4.18
C GLU A 15 -10.55 -3.75 -5.27
N GLU A 16 -10.63 -2.96 -6.34
CA GLU A 16 -9.68 -3.01 -7.41
C GLU A 16 -8.39 -2.67 -6.68
N VAL A 17 -7.73 -3.70 -6.12
CA VAL A 17 -6.37 -3.66 -5.66
C VAL A 17 -5.68 -3.51 -6.98
N SER A 18 -5.66 -2.25 -7.42
CA SER A 18 -4.88 -1.79 -8.53
C SER A 18 -3.48 -2.21 -8.12
N MET A 19 -3.07 -3.38 -8.59
CA MET A 19 -1.69 -3.81 -8.65
C MET A 19 -0.95 -2.90 -9.65
N SER A 20 -1.16 -1.58 -9.56
CA SER A 20 -0.28 -0.58 -10.09
C SER A 20 0.91 -0.55 -9.17
N THR A 21 1.74 -1.59 -9.27
CA THR A 21 3.04 -1.78 -8.62
C THR A 21 3.55 -0.52 -7.94
N ILE A 22 3.37 -0.46 -6.63
CA ILE A 22 3.78 0.67 -5.81
C ILE A 22 5.29 0.54 -5.62
N THR A 23 6.06 1.36 -6.32
CA THR A 23 7.50 1.44 -6.11
C THR A 23 7.74 2.33 -4.91
N ILE A 24 8.55 1.88 -3.96
CA ILE A 24 8.84 2.62 -2.74
C ILE A 24 10.30 3.06 -2.77
N GLY A 25 10.53 4.37 -2.80
CA GLY A 25 11.87 4.95 -2.62
C GLY A 25 12.15 5.19 -1.14
N VAL A 26 13.31 4.75 -0.65
CA VAL A 26 13.70 4.89 0.75
C VAL A 26 15.09 5.54 0.85
N ASP A 27 15.19 6.68 1.53
CA ASP A 27 16.46 7.32 1.86
C ASP A 27 16.72 7.29 3.38
N LEU A 28 17.97 7.09 3.78
CA LEU A 28 18.36 7.07 5.18
C LEU A 28 18.89 8.44 5.61
N ALA A 29 18.10 9.16 6.41
CA ALA A 29 18.52 10.43 7.00
C ALA A 29 18.73 10.27 8.52
N LYS A 30 19.95 10.48 9.03
CA LYS A 30 20.32 10.37 10.46
C LYS A 30 19.71 9.17 11.21
N SER A 31 18.49 9.30 11.74
CA SER A 31 17.75 8.30 12.51
C SER A 31 16.33 7.99 11.97
N VAL A 32 16.01 8.47 10.77
CA VAL A 32 14.73 8.28 10.09
C VAL A 32 14.93 7.77 8.66
N PHE A 33 13.92 7.06 8.17
CA PHE A 33 13.77 6.62 6.79
C PHE A 33 12.77 7.56 6.12
N SER A 34 13.21 8.30 5.11
CA SER A 34 12.32 9.10 4.27
C SER A 34 11.83 8.23 3.12
N VAL A 35 10.52 8.05 3.05
CA VAL A 35 9.85 7.10 2.16
C VAL A 35 8.98 7.85 1.17
N CYS A 36 9.05 7.48 -0.11
CA CYS A 36 8.15 7.92 -1.15
C CYS A 36 7.40 6.72 -1.75
N GLU A 37 6.08 6.70 -1.66
CA GLU A 37 5.25 5.74 -2.40
C GLU A 37 4.99 6.31 -3.79
N VAL A 38 5.31 5.53 -4.83
CA VAL A 38 5.22 5.93 -6.23
C VAL A 38 4.27 4.99 -6.95
N GLU A 39 3.25 5.55 -7.60
CA GLU A 39 2.34 4.79 -8.43
C GLU A 39 2.98 4.45 -9.79
N ALA A 40 2.36 3.55 -10.56
CA ALA A 40 2.91 3.07 -11.83
C ALA A 40 3.21 4.16 -12.87
N SER A 41 2.60 5.34 -12.77
CA SER A 41 2.88 6.50 -13.62
C SER A 41 4.23 7.18 -13.32
N GLY A 42 4.90 6.82 -12.23
CA GLY A 42 6.07 7.52 -11.69
C GLY A 42 5.73 8.68 -10.76
N ARG A 43 4.44 8.93 -10.50
CA ARG A 43 3.99 10.00 -9.59
C ARG A 43 4.12 9.56 -8.13
N VAL A 44 4.67 10.44 -7.30
CA VAL A 44 4.69 10.23 -5.85
C VAL A 44 3.31 10.53 -5.26
N VAL A 45 2.69 9.51 -4.66
CA VAL A 45 1.36 9.60 -4.04
C VAL A 45 1.44 9.87 -2.54
N ARG A 46 2.56 9.50 -1.90
CA ARG A 46 2.74 9.69 -0.46
C ARG A 46 4.20 9.87 -0.08
N ARG A 47 4.43 10.66 0.97
CA ARG A 47 5.74 10.84 1.61
C ARG A 47 5.63 10.63 3.12
N LEU A 48 6.57 9.90 3.71
CA LEU A 48 6.60 9.59 5.14
C LEU A 48 8.03 9.68 5.67
N ASP A 49 8.20 10.16 6.89
CA ASP A 49 9.45 10.00 7.64
C ASP A 49 9.20 9.05 8.82
N LEU A 50 9.91 7.92 8.84
CA LEU A 50 9.70 6.85 9.80
C LEU A 50 10.97 6.57 10.59
N LYS A 51 10.88 6.51 11.92
CA LYS A 51 11.97 5.95 12.74
C LYS A 51 12.11 4.45 12.48
N ARG A 52 13.28 3.88 12.75
CA ARG A 52 13.61 2.46 12.50
C ARG A 52 12.49 1.47 12.85
N ASP A 53 11.96 1.52 14.08
CA ASP A 53 10.96 0.55 14.53
C ASP A 53 9.62 0.72 13.80
N ALA A 54 9.25 1.98 13.52
CA ALA A 54 8.06 2.31 12.74
C ALA A 54 8.23 1.93 11.26
N PHE A 55 9.44 2.10 10.70
CA PHE A 55 9.75 1.69 9.34
C PHE A 55 9.64 0.18 9.16
N ALA A 56 10.20 -0.62 10.07
CA ALA A 56 10.09 -2.07 10.02
C ALA A 56 8.64 -2.55 10.10
N THR A 57 7.85 -1.96 11.02
CA THR A 57 6.43 -2.29 11.19
C THR A 57 5.60 -1.90 9.97
N TRP A 58 5.89 -0.73 9.39
CA TRP A 58 5.21 -0.24 8.19
C TRP A 58 5.56 -1.08 6.95
N LEU A 59 6.84 -1.43 6.77
CA LEU A 59 7.28 -2.23 5.63
C LEU A 59 6.61 -3.63 5.62
N ALA A 60 6.37 -4.21 6.79
CA ALA A 60 5.66 -5.48 6.93
C ALA A 60 4.18 -5.41 6.52
N GLN A 61 3.59 -4.21 6.43
CA GLN A 61 2.21 -3.99 5.99
C GLN A 61 2.11 -3.73 4.48
N CYS A 62 3.23 -3.49 3.80
CA CYS A 62 3.21 -3.31 2.36
C CYS A 62 2.70 -4.59 1.66
N PRO A 63 1.88 -4.45 0.60
CA PRO A 63 1.42 -5.58 -0.17
C PRO A 63 2.56 -6.46 -0.69
N ALA A 64 2.31 -7.75 -0.84
CA ALA A 64 3.27 -8.66 -1.46
C ALA A 64 3.57 -8.20 -2.91
N GLY A 65 4.85 -8.21 -3.27
CA GLY A 65 5.31 -7.75 -4.59
C GLY A 65 5.64 -6.25 -4.67
N THR A 66 5.50 -5.49 -3.57
CA THR A 66 6.07 -4.14 -3.48
C THR A 66 7.57 -4.17 -3.75
N VAL A 67 8.03 -3.32 -4.68
CA VAL A 67 9.45 -3.12 -4.97
C VAL A 67 9.95 -1.97 -4.13
N VAL A 68 10.97 -2.22 -3.31
CA VAL A 68 11.66 -1.20 -2.52
C VAL A 68 12.99 -0.89 -3.18
N ALA A 69 13.18 0.37 -3.56
CA ALA A 69 14.45 0.91 -4.01
C ALA A 69 15.07 1.71 -2.86
N MET A 70 16.35 1.44 -2.59
CA MET A 70 17.17 2.10 -1.57
C MET A 70 18.36 2.79 -2.22
#